data_AF-A0A2N3ALC7-F1
#
_entry.id   AF-A0A2N3ALC7-F1
#
_cell.length_a   1.000
_cell.length_b   1.000
_cell.length_c   1.000
_cell.angle_alpha   90.00
_cell.angle_beta   90.00
_cell.angle_gamma   90.00
#
_symmetry.space_group_name_H-M   'P 1'
#
loop_
_entity.id
_entity.type
_entity.pdbx_description
1 polymer ?
#
loop_
_entity_poly.entity_id
_entity_poly.type
_entity_poly.pdbx_seq_one_letter_code
_entity_poly.pdbx_strand_id
1 'polypeptide(L)'
;MKKRTILIGIGILALTIIGIVLISGCVEEKPKEEFFASYNYGAECAYEKIEVNQSKLIHTYFEDVDNKCAICTQQVPCWKEEDIKTKEITLSEEGELICQN
;
A
#
# COMPACT_ATOMS: atom_id res chain seq x y z
N MET A 1 -20.41 -41.42 -49.44
CA MET A 1 -19.87 -40.03 -49.52
C MET A 1 -20.19 -39.16 -48.31
N LYS A 2 -21.45 -39.12 -47.80
CA LYS A 2 -21.86 -38.32 -46.62
C LYS A 2 -21.00 -38.46 -45.34
N LYS A 3 -20.55 -39.68 -45.00
CA LYS A 3 -19.74 -39.93 -43.78
C LYS A 3 -18.37 -39.23 -43.79
N ARG A 4 -17.73 -39.08 -44.96
CA ARG A 4 -16.41 -38.41 -45.08
C ARG A 4 -16.52 -36.91 -44.85
N THR A 5 -17.59 -36.28 -45.34
CA THR A 5 -17.84 -34.85 -45.15
C THR A 5 -18.12 -34.49 -43.69
N ILE A 6 -18.78 -35.39 -42.95
CA ILE A 6 -19.07 -35.21 -41.51
C ILE A 6 -17.79 -35.31 -40.68
N LEU A 7 -16.91 -36.27 -40.97
CA LEU A 7 -15.63 -36.41 -40.27
C LEU A 7 -14.71 -35.20 -40.46
N ILE A 8 -14.67 -34.64 -41.68
CA ILE A 8 -13.87 -33.44 -41.98
C ILE A 8 -14.40 -32.23 -41.21
N GLY A 9 -15.72 -32.06 -41.13
CA GLY A 9 -16.34 -30.98 -40.37
C GLY A 9 -16.02 -31.02 -38.87
N ILE A 10 -16.03 -32.21 -38.26
CA ILE A 10 -15.69 -32.40 -36.84
C ILE A 10 -14.21 -32.08 -36.59
N GLY A 11 -13.31 -32.48 -37.50
CA GLY A 11 -11.88 -32.18 -37.39
C GLY A 11 -11.58 -30.67 -37.43
N ILE A 12 -12.27 -29.93 -38.30
CA ILE A 12 -12.12 -28.46 -38.40
C ILE A 12 -12.63 -27.78 -37.13
N LEU A 13 -13.76 -28.23 -36.59
CA LEU A 13 -14.34 -27.68 -35.37
C LEU A 13 -13.44 -27.91 -34.14
N ALA A 14 -12.80 -29.09 -34.05
CA ALA A 14 -11.87 -29.38 -32.96
C ALA A 14 -10.64 -28.46 -33.01
N LEU A 15 -10.10 -28.22 -34.22
CA LEU A 15 -8.94 -27.34 -34.42
C LEU A 15 -9.25 -25.88 -34.05
N THR A 16 -10.44 -25.38 -34.36
CA THR A 16 -10.82 -24.00 -34.01
C THR A 16 -10.98 -23.82 -32.50
N ILE A 17 -11.56 -24.80 -31.79
CA ILE A 17 -11.70 -24.75 -30.33
C ILE A 17 -10.33 -24.76 -29.65
N ILE A 18 -9.41 -25.63 -30.11
CA ILE A 18 -8.04 -25.67 -29.58
C ILE A 18 -7.33 -24.34 -29.82
N GLY A 19 -7.50 -23.75 -31.00
CA GLY A 19 -6.96 -22.41 -31.30
C GLY A 19 -7.47 -21.35 -30.33
N ILE A 20 -8.77 -21.31 -30.04
CA ILE A 20 -9.36 -20.32 -29.12
C ILE A 20 -8.82 -20.49 -27.69
N VAL A 21 -8.67 -21.72 -27.20
CA VAL A 21 -8.13 -22.00 -25.86
C VAL A 21 -6.65 -21.62 -25.74
N LEU A 22 -5.88 -21.71 -26.83
CA LEU A 22 -4.49 -21.25 -26.85
C LEU A 22 -4.36 -19.71 -26.89
N ILE A 23 -5.39 -19.00 -27.36
CA ILE A 23 -5.40 -17.53 -27.49
C ILE A 23 -5.98 -16.84 -26.25
N SER A 24 -6.68 -17.57 -25.37
CA SER A 24 -7.02 -17.07 -24.02
C SER A 24 -5.77 -17.01 -23.15
N GLY A 25 -4.83 -16.12 -23.50
CA GLY A 25 -3.74 -15.70 -22.64
C GLY A 25 -4.33 -15.08 -21.38
N CYS A 26 -3.78 -15.47 -20.22
CA CYS A 26 -4.10 -14.86 -18.95
C CYS A 26 -3.93 -13.35 -19.06
N VAL A 27 -5.00 -12.60 -18.79
CA VAL A 27 -4.90 -11.16 -18.54
C VAL A 27 -4.10 -11.04 -17.24
N GLU A 28 -2.82 -10.72 -17.37
CA GLU A 28 -1.97 -10.39 -16.23
C GLU A 28 -2.43 -9.03 -15.72
N GLU A 29 -3.20 -9.03 -14.62
CA GLU A 29 -3.50 -7.81 -13.88
C GLU A 29 -2.17 -7.25 -13.40
N LYS A 30 -1.75 -6.12 -13.96
CA LYS A 30 -0.55 -5.43 -13.47
C LYS A 30 -0.74 -5.16 -11.98
N PRO A 31 0.24 -5.50 -11.12
CA PRO A 31 0.15 -5.14 -9.72
C PRO A 31 -0.04 -3.63 -9.63
N LYS A 32 -1.08 -3.21 -8.90
CA LYS A 32 -1.31 -1.80 -8.59
C LYS A 32 -0.03 -1.29 -7.93
N GLU A 33 0.60 -0.25 -8.47
CA GLU A 33 1.81 0.30 -7.87
C GLU A 33 1.50 0.71 -6.42
N GLU A 34 2.19 0.07 -5.47
CA GLU A 34 2.02 0.37 -4.06
C GLU A 34 2.76 1.68 -3.75
N PHE A 35 2.00 2.75 -3.53
CA PHE A 35 2.57 4.03 -3.13
C PHE A 35 3.09 3.96 -1.70
N PHE A 36 4.39 4.24 -1.52
CA PHE A 36 5.03 4.37 -0.21
C PHE A 36 5.89 5.63 -0.15
N ALA A 37 5.72 6.42 0.90
CA ALA A 37 6.58 7.56 1.21
C ALA A 37 6.91 7.56 2.70
N SER A 38 8.14 7.98 3.04
CA SER A 38 8.57 8.08 4.43
C SER A 38 9.41 9.34 4.64
N TYR A 39 9.14 10.02 5.74
CA TYR A 39 9.92 11.13 6.26
C TYR A 39 10.29 10.83 7.72
N ASN A 40 11.54 11.11 8.09
CA ASN A 40 12.02 10.90 9.44
C ASN A 40 12.93 12.05 9.86
N TYR A 41 12.60 12.65 10.98
CA TYR A 41 13.34 13.70 11.65
C TYR A 41 13.56 13.36 13.11
N GLY A 42 14.78 13.60 13.60
CA GLY A 42 15.14 13.40 14.99
C GLY A 42 16.17 14.43 15.44
N ALA A 43 15.98 14.95 16.65
CA ALA A 43 16.86 15.86 17.35
C ALA A 43 16.81 15.55 18.87
N GLU A 44 17.64 16.23 19.66
CA GLU A 44 17.75 15.99 21.12
C GLU A 44 16.40 16.08 21.85
N CYS A 45 15.51 16.98 21.40
CA CYS A 45 14.22 17.23 22.02
C CYS A 45 13.03 17.00 21.10
N ALA A 46 13.24 16.44 19.91
CA ALA A 46 12.18 16.26 18.92
C ALA A 46 12.36 14.95 18.14
N TYR A 47 11.24 14.30 17.84
CA TYR A 47 11.19 13.14 16.96
C TYR A 47 9.88 13.17 16.19
N GLU A 48 9.99 12.95 14.89
CA GLU A 48 8.86 12.91 13.98
C GLU A 48 9.15 11.91 12.87
N LYS A 49 8.26 10.94 12.71
CA LYS A 49 8.28 9.98 11.61
C LYS A 49 6.91 9.97 10.98
N ILE A 50 6.86 10.25 9.68
CA ILE A 50 5.63 10.23 8.88
C ILE A 50 5.81 9.16 7.81
N GLU A 51 4.88 8.23 7.75
CA GLU A 51 4.83 7.18 6.73
C GLU A 51 3.48 7.25 6.02
N VAL A 52 3.52 7.26 4.70
CA VAL A 52 2.35 7.05 3.87
C VAL A 52 2.50 5.70 3.21
N ASN A 53 1.61 4.77 3.53
CA ASN A 53 1.52 3.47 2.89
C ASN A 53 0.13 3.34 2.29
N GLN A 54 0.06 3.43 0.96
CA GLN A 54 -1.19 3.48 0.20
C GLN A 54 -2.11 4.58 0.75
N SER A 55 -3.24 4.19 1.34
CA SER A 55 -4.24 5.10 1.92
C SER A 55 -4.10 5.26 3.42
N LYS A 56 -2.92 5.01 4.00
CA LYS A 56 -2.66 5.13 5.44
C LYS A 56 -1.55 6.13 5.71
N LEU A 57 -1.87 7.14 6.51
CA LEU A 57 -0.90 8.06 7.10
C LEU A 57 -0.60 7.60 8.53
N ILE A 58 0.66 7.26 8.81
CA ILE A 58 1.15 6.85 10.11
C ILE A 58 2.09 7.94 10.59
N HIS A 59 1.75 8.59 11.70
CA HIS A 59 2.55 9.64 12.32
C HIS A 59 3.03 9.19 13.70
N THR A 60 4.33 9.02 13.85
CA THR A 60 4.98 8.70 15.12
C THR A 60 5.76 9.91 15.64
N TYR A 61 5.52 10.29 16.89
CA TYR A 61 6.10 11.48 17.52
C TYR A 61 6.30 11.29 19.03
N PHE A 62 7.10 12.14 19.66
CA PHE A 62 7.13 12.23 21.14
C PHE A 62 5.96 13.06 21.64
N GLU A 63 5.11 12.48 22.48
CA GLU A 63 3.98 13.20 23.07
C GLU A 63 4.40 14.01 24.30
N ASP A 64 4.34 15.34 24.16
CA ASP A 64 4.64 16.27 25.24
C ASP A 64 3.37 16.74 25.97
N VAL A 65 2.86 15.90 26.87
CA VAL A 65 1.69 16.20 27.71
C VAL A 65 2.00 17.08 28.92
N ASP A 66 3.27 17.13 29.35
CA ASP A 66 3.66 17.70 30.65
C ASP A 66 4.79 18.76 30.55
N ASN A 67 5.11 19.26 29.35
CA ASN A 67 6.29 20.10 29.11
C ASN A 67 7.59 19.42 29.58
N LYS A 68 7.66 18.08 29.44
CA LYS A 68 8.72 17.22 30.00
C LYS A 68 10.11 17.64 29.53
N CYS A 69 10.17 18.19 28.32
CA CYS A 69 11.38 18.62 27.65
C CYS A 69 11.39 20.10 27.26
N ALA A 70 10.54 20.94 27.89
CA ALA A 70 10.46 22.37 27.58
C ALA A 70 11.78 23.13 27.82
N ILE A 71 12.71 22.54 28.55
CA ILE A 71 14.06 23.07 28.76
C ILE A 71 15.06 22.21 27.97
N CYS A 72 15.29 22.58 26.72
CA CYS A 72 16.19 21.87 25.79
C CYS A 72 17.69 22.06 26.10
N THR A 73 18.05 22.50 27.31
CA THR A 73 19.46 22.80 27.68
C THR A 73 20.18 21.61 28.31
N GLN A 74 19.49 20.51 28.57
CA GLN A 74 20.11 19.30 29.11
C GLN A 74 20.70 18.48 27.97
N GLN A 75 21.98 18.11 28.07
CA GLN A 75 22.68 17.27 27.07
C GLN A 75 22.28 15.77 27.13
N VAL A 76 21.15 15.46 27.77
CA VAL A 76 20.63 14.10 27.91
C VAL A 76 19.23 14.03 27.30
N PRO A 77 18.89 12.96 26.55
CA PRO A 77 17.54 12.77 26.06
C PRO A 77 16.56 12.70 27.25
N CYS A 78 15.64 13.63 27.30
CA CYS A 78 14.58 13.70 28.31
C CYS A 78 13.36 12.84 27.92
N TRP A 79 13.22 12.55 26.62
CA TRP A 79 12.26 11.60 26.07
C TRP A 79 12.74 10.16 26.20
N LYS A 80 11.81 9.29 26.51
CA LYS A 80 11.98 7.84 26.59
C LYS A 80 11.10 7.16 25.54
N GLU A 81 11.36 5.89 25.29
CA GLU A 81 10.56 5.07 24.37
C GLU A 81 9.06 5.04 24.75
N GLU A 82 8.74 5.07 26.04
CA GLU A 82 7.36 5.14 26.56
C GLU A 82 6.59 6.42 26.16
N ASP A 83 7.32 7.48 25.80
CA ASP A 83 6.75 8.75 25.36
C ASP A 83 6.47 8.79 23.85
N ILE A 84 6.90 7.77 23.10
CA ILE A 84 6.61 7.66 21.67
C ILE A 84 5.14 7.30 21.51
N LYS A 85 4.44 8.07 20.67
CA LYS A 85 3.07 7.80 20.24
C LYS A 85 3.02 7.65 18.75
N THR A 86 2.11 6.79 18.31
CA THR A 86 1.79 6.59 16.90
C THR A 86 0.30 6.85 16.70
N LYS A 87 -0.02 7.70 15.73
CA LYS A 87 -1.38 7.93 15.24
C LYS A 87 -1.47 7.43 13.81
N GLU A 88 -2.54 6.70 13.51
CA GLU A 88 -2.85 6.21 12.18
C GLU A 88 -4.15 6.86 11.71
N ILE A 89 -4.14 7.36 10.47
CA ILE A 89 -5.30 7.95 9.82
C ILE A 89 -5.42 7.37 8.41
N THR A 90 -6.65 7.03 8.03
CA THR A 90 -6.96 6.63 6.66
C THR A 90 -7.15 7.87 5.78
N LEU A 91 -6.45 7.90 4.65
CA LEU A 91 -6.56 8.91 3.62
C LEU A 91 -7.70 8.57 2.65
N SER A 92 -8.37 9.59 2.12
CA SER A 92 -9.31 9.46 1.01
C SER A 92 -8.57 9.11 -0.29
N GLU A 93 -9.31 8.75 -1.34
CA GLU A 93 -8.74 8.51 -2.67
C GLU A 93 -8.03 9.75 -3.25
N GLU A 94 -8.39 10.94 -2.76
CA GLU A 94 -7.81 12.23 -3.16
C GLU A 94 -6.61 12.63 -2.26
N GLY A 95 -6.26 11.83 -1.25
CA GLY A 95 -5.15 12.09 -0.34
C GLY A 95 -5.50 13.00 0.85
N GLU A 96 -6.78 13.22 1.12
CA GLU A 96 -7.25 14.04 2.23
C GLU A 96 -7.50 13.21 3.50
N LEU A 97 -7.39 13.82 4.68
CA LEU A 97 -7.66 13.15 5.96
C LEU A 97 -9.16 12.86 6.10
N ILE A 98 -9.52 11.59 6.33
CA ILE A 98 -10.90 11.23 6.67
C ILE A 98 -11.09 11.36 8.19
N CYS A 99 -11.79 12.41 8.63
CA CYS A 99 -12.22 12.54 10.03
C CYS A 99 -13.33 11.51 10.33
N GLN A 100 -13.01 10.44 11.06
CA GLN A 100 -14.03 9.54 11.62
C GLN A 100 -14.59 10.17 12.91
N ASN A 101 -15.86 10.58 12.87
CA ASN A 101 -16.64 11.07 14.01
C ASN A 101 -17.14 9.91 14.88
#